data_AF-A0A4Q9FQ04-F1
#
_entry.id   AF-A0A4Q9FQ04-F1
#
_cell.length_a   1.000
_cell.length_b   1.000
_cell.length_c   1.000
_cell.angle_alpha   90.00
_cell.angle_beta   90.00
_cell.angle_gamma   90.00
#
_symmetry.space_group_name_H-M   'P 1'
#
loop_
_entity.id
_entity.type
_entity.pdbx_description
1 polymer ?
#
loop_
_entity_poly.entity_id
_entity_poly.type
_entity_poly.pdbx_seq_one_letter_code
_entity_poly.pdbx_strand_id
1 'polypeptide(L)'
;MSKILFILLTLFLFSCDSEPDINNPKHWSYEIHYKIESTDSIKPIGRIEFSRTKSIKDKLREETYNENWYPSMVFDIYNISDLKYCKEISRKLKMFSSCLDSHLGGDLIINNNYIFYNNSGCLNCTESENEIDYCRPVTNKILSELNLTQNSTLKDIDSEIGMKLKRNE
;
A
#
# COMPACT_ATOMS: atom_id res chain seq x y z
N MET A 1 30.52 42.23 -15.08
CA MET A 1 30.09 40.95 -14.49
C MET A 1 29.43 40.12 -15.58
N SER A 2 29.97 38.94 -15.86
CA SER A 2 29.61 38.13 -17.03
C SER A 2 28.18 37.59 -16.92
N LYS A 3 27.35 37.84 -17.95
CA LYS A 3 25.97 37.31 -18.07
C LYS A 3 25.90 35.77 -17.99
N ILE A 4 27.05 35.11 -18.18
CA ILE A 4 27.20 33.65 -18.09
C ILE A 4 27.05 33.15 -16.65
N LEU A 5 27.42 33.97 -15.64
CA LEU A 5 27.34 33.56 -14.23
C LEU A 5 25.89 33.48 -13.72
N PHE A 6 24.99 34.28 -14.29
CA PHE A 6 23.58 34.32 -13.91
C PHE A 6 22.80 33.08 -14.42
N ILE A 7 23.17 32.56 -15.60
CA ILE A 7 22.49 31.41 -16.23
C ILE A 7 22.83 30.10 -15.50
N LEU A 8 24.06 29.96 -15.00
CA LEU A 8 24.48 28.81 -14.20
C LEU A 8 23.81 28.78 -12.82
N LEU A 9 23.52 29.94 -12.22
CA LEU A 9 22.80 30.01 -10.94
C LEU A 9 21.32 29.62 -11.07
N THR A 10 20.67 29.99 -12.18
CA THR A 10 19.27 29.60 -12.44
C THR A 10 19.12 28.12 -12.78
N LEU A 11 20.15 27.47 -13.35
CA LEU A 11 20.12 26.03 -13.62
C LEU A 11 20.29 25.17 -12.36
N PHE A 12 20.93 25.70 -11.31
CA PHE A 12 21.07 25.00 -10.02
C PHE A 12 19.83 25.12 -9.11
N LEU A 13 18.93 26.07 -9.39
CA LEU A 13 17.67 26.24 -8.65
C LEU A 13 16.52 25.39 -9.22
N PHE A 14 16.75 24.72 -10.36
CA PHE A 14 15.88 23.67 -10.91
C PHE A 14 16.50 22.28 -10.72
N SER A 15 17.18 22.04 -9.59
CA SER A 15 17.12 20.69 -9.02
C SER A 15 15.67 20.45 -8.65
N CYS A 16 14.88 20.00 -9.63
CA CYS A 16 13.62 19.34 -9.37
C CYS A 16 13.91 18.29 -8.31
N ASP A 17 13.46 18.52 -7.08
CA ASP A 17 12.98 17.43 -6.25
C ASP A 17 11.88 16.80 -7.08
N SER A 18 12.26 15.86 -7.95
CA SER A 18 11.32 15.08 -8.71
C SER A 18 10.40 14.44 -7.69
N GLU A 19 9.11 14.76 -7.74
CA GLU A 19 8.11 14.12 -6.89
C GLU A 19 8.38 12.61 -6.92
N PRO A 20 8.44 11.95 -5.74
CA PRO A 20 8.72 10.53 -5.70
C PRO A 20 7.74 9.83 -6.64
N ASP A 21 8.25 9.05 -7.61
CA ASP A 21 7.40 8.31 -8.54
C ASP A 21 6.57 7.31 -7.72
N ILE A 22 5.37 7.77 -7.36
CA ILE A 22 4.46 7.14 -6.39
C ILE A 22 4.13 5.74 -6.87
N ASN A 23 3.98 5.61 -8.19
CA ASN A 23 3.55 4.42 -8.89
C ASN A 23 4.68 3.44 -9.21
N ASN A 24 5.93 3.73 -8.79
CA ASN A 24 7.07 2.88 -9.11
C ASN A 24 7.15 1.67 -8.16
N PRO A 25 6.89 0.44 -8.63
CA PRO A 25 6.96 -0.75 -7.78
C PRO A 25 8.37 -0.99 -7.23
N LYS A 26 9.42 -0.43 -7.86
CA LYS A 26 10.81 -0.56 -7.39
C LYS A 26 11.05 0.07 -6.01
N HIS A 27 10.17 0.93 -5.55
CA HIS A 27 10.23 1.51 -4.22
C HIS A 27 9.44 0.71 -3.18
N TRP A 28 8.83 -0.40 -3.57
CA TRP A 28 8.01 -1.22 -2.71
C TRP A 28 8.60 -2.61 -2.53
N SER A 29 8.29 -3.17 -1.37
CA SER A 29 8.60 -4.53 -1.00
C SER A 29 7.34 -5.18 -0.45
N TYR A 30 7.35 -6.51 -0.32
CA TYR A 30 6.25 -7.22 0.28
C TYR A 30 6.71 -8.35 1.20
N GLU A 31 5.86 -8.68 2.16
CA GLU A 31 5.97 -9.88 2.99
C GLU A 31 4.64 -10.64 2.94
N ILE A 32 4.69 -11.97 2.93
CA ILE A 32 3.48 -12.81 2.96
C ILE A 32 3.53 -13.81 4.11
N HIS A 33 2.47 -13.80 4.91
CA HIS A 33 2.27 -14.70 6.03
C HIS A 33 1.24 -15.78 5.66
N TYR A 34 1.68 -17.03 5.66
CA TYR A 34 0.87 -18.20 5.29
C TYR A 34 0.02 -18.75 6.44
N LYS A 35 0.27 -18.32 7.68
CA LYS A 35 -0.42 -18.77 8.87
C LYS A 35 -0.96 -17.56 9.61
N ILE A 36 -2.28 -17.41 9.61
CA ILE A 36 -2.95 -16.32 10.31
C ILE A 36 -3.75 -16.89 11.45
N GLU A 37 -3.44 -16.44 12.66
CA GLU A 37 -4.30 -16.68 13.81
C GLU A 37 -5.48 -15.71 13.74
N SER A 38 -6.68 -16.26 13.79
CA SER A 38 -7.93 -15.50 13.89
C SER A 38 -8.90 -16.22 14.80
N THR A 39 -9.59 -15.44 15.63
CA THR A 39 -10.67 -15.87 16.50
C THR A 39 -12.01 -15.98 15.78
N ASP A 40 -12.10 -15.42 14.56
CA ASP A 40 -13.31 -15.45 13.76
C ASP A 40 -13.56 -16.83 13.15
N SER A 41 -14.84 -17.13 12.89
CA SER A 41 -15.25 -18.39 12.25
C SER A 41 -14.81 -18.46 10.78
N ILE A 42 -14.70 -17.31 10.10
CA ILE A 42 -14.17 -17.18 8.75
C ILE A 42 -12.78 -16.59 8.85
N LYS A 43 -11.77 -17.34 8.42
CA LYS A 43 -10.36 -16.98 8.57
C LYS A 43 -9.75 -16.64 7.22
N PRO A 44 -8.87 -15.64 7.16
CA PRO A 44 -8.08 -15.43 5.95
C PRO A 44 -7.18 -16.63 5.70
N ILE A 45 -6.97 -16.94 4.43
CA ILE A 45 -6.04 -17.98 4.01
C ILE A 45 -4.59 -17.51 4.13
N GLY A 46 -4.34 -16.20 4.02
CA GLY A 46 -3.01 -15.60 4.22
C GLY A 46 -3.11 -14.10 4.46
N ARG A 47 -1.98 -13.46 4.72
CA ARG A 47 -1.86 -12.00 4.82
C ARG A 47 -0.67 -11.54 4.00
N ILE A 48 -0.82 -10.41 3.34
CA ILE A 48 0.27 -9.73 2.66
C ILE A 48 0.42 -8.31 3.18
N GLU A 49 1.66 -7.91 3.42
CA GLU A 49 2.04 -6.54 3.73
C GLU A 49 2.83 -5.95 2.56
N PHE A 50 2.45 -4.76 2.13
CA PHE A 50 3.21 -3.96 1.18
C PHE A 50 3.83 -2.79 1.92
N SER A 51 5.15 -2.61 1.81
CA SER A 51 5.86 -1.56 2.52
C SER A 51 6.86 -0.86 1.61
N ARG A 52 6.86 0.47 1.67
CA ARG A 52 7.79 1.29 0.91
C ARG A 52 9.21 1.14 1.50
N THR A 53 10.18 0.92 0.63
CA THR A 53 11.60 0.71 0.97
C THR A 53 12.38 2.01 1.17
N LYS A 54 11.83 3.14 0.73
CA LYS A 54 12.40 4.48 0.88
C LYS A 54 11.38 5.38 1.57
N SER A 55 11.85 6.22 2.48
CA SER A 55 10.99 7.18 3.14
C SER A 55 10.44 8.21 2.16
N ILE A 56 9.28 8.74 2.50
CA ILE A 56 8.73 9.97 1.91
C ILE A 56 8.87 11.04 2.98
N LYS A 57 9.20 12.25 2.53
CA LYS A 57 9.25 13.40 3.41
C LYS A 57 7.81 13.79 3.73
N ASP A 58 7.44 13.73 5.01
CA ASP A 58 6.20 14.29 5.53
C ASP A 58 6.61 15.30 6.61
N LYS A 59 6.42 16.58 6.32
CA LYS A 59 6.93 17.66 7.18
C LYS A 59 6.28 17.65 8.55
N LEU A 60 4.96 17.45 8.63
CA LEU A 60 4.25 17.43 9.91
C LEU A 60 4.77 16.28 10.78
N ARG A 61 4.98 15.11 10.16
CA ARG A 61 5.47 13.93 10.88
C ARG A 61 6.92 14.10 11.32
N GLU A 62 7.76 14.67 10.46
CA GLU A 62 9.15 15.03 10.79
C GLU A 62 9.21 16.04 11.95
N GLU A 63 8.40 17.08 11.91
CA GLU A 63 8.35 18.12 12.95
C GLU A 63 7.77 17.62 14.29
N THR A 64 6.79 16.70 14.23
CA THR A 64 6.10 16.21 15.44
C THR A 64 6.82 15.04 16.10
N TYR A 65 7.35 14.12 15.30
CA TYR A 65 7.88 12.84 15.79
C TYR A 65 9.38 12.67 15.51
N ASN A 66 10.00 13.54 14.70
CA ASN A 66 11.40 13.41 14.27
C ASN A 66 11.69 12.05 13.62
N GLU A 67 10.72 11.56 12.84
CA GLU A 67 10.75 10.25 12.19
C GLU A 67 10.57 10.35 10.68
N ASN A 68 11.27 9.46 9.97
CA ASN A 68 11.03 9.21 8.56
C ASN A 68 9.71 8.46 8.35
N TRP A 69 8.92 8.88 7.36
CA TRP A 69 7.68 8.19 7.03
C TRP A 69 7.87 7.10 5.98
N TYR A 70 7.44 5.88 6.30
CA TYR A 70 7.38 4.76 5.38
C TYR A 70 5.92 4.31 5.23
N PRO A 71 5.27 4.58 4.10
CA PRO A 71 3.93 4.08 3.87
C PRO A 71 3.88 2.55 3.81
N SER A 72 2.82 1.99 4.38
CA SER A 72 2.58 0.55 4.35
C SER A 72 1.08 0.23 4.32
N MET A 73 0.74 -0.89 3.71
CA MET A 73 -0.63 -1.37 3.59
C MET A 73 -0.70 -2.89 3.69
N VAL A 74 -1.59 -3.37 4.55
CA VAL A 74 -1.77 -4.80 4.81
C VAL A 74 -3.10 -5.28 4.23
N PHE A 75 -3.10 -6.47 3.66
CA PHE A 75 -4.30 -7.15 3.18
C PHE A 75 -4.37 -8.57 3.74
N ASP A 76 -5.49 -8.90 4.35
CA ASP A 76 -5.92 -10.27 4.59
C ASP A 76 -6.49 -10.86 3.29
N ILE A 77 -6.08 -12.07 2.96
CA ILE A 77 -6.45 -12.77 1.73
C ILE A 77 -7.54 -13.79 2.07
N TYR A 78 -8.69 -13.72 1.40
CA TYR A 78 -9.80 -14.64 1.54
C TYR A 78 -10.15 -15.30 0.21
N ASN A 79 -10.87 -16.42 0.25
CA ASN A 79 -11.49 -17.00 -0.93
C ASN A 79 -12.72 -16.17 -1.32
N ILE A 80 -13.05 -16.15 -2.61
CA ILE A 80 -14.23 -15.42 -3.12
C ILE A 80 -15.56 -15.89 -2.51
N SER A 81 -15.63 -17.13 -2.02
CA SER A 81 -16.78 -17.65 -1.26
C SER A 81 -17.12 -16.80 -0.03
N ASP A 82 -16.13 -16.10 0.52
CA ASP A 82 -16.25 -15.32 1.74
C ASP A 82 -16.63 -13.84 1.48
N LEU A 83 -16.95 -13.48 0.22
CA LEU A 83 -17.22 -12.10 -0.19
C LEU A 83 -18.28 -11.40 0.66
N LYS A 84 -19.34 -12.12 1.04
CA LYS A 84 -20.39 -11.55 1.89
C LYS A 84 -19.84 -11.13 3.25
N TYR A 85 -19.03 -11.98 3.87
CA TYR A 85 -18.37 -11.69 5.14
C TYR A 85 -17.40 -10.51 4.99
N CYS A 86 -16.53 -10.53 3.98
CA CYS A 86 -15.57 -9.44 3.71
C CYS A 86 -16.27 -8.08 3.51
N LYS A 87 -17.40 -8.04 2.77
CA LYS A 87 -18.22 -6.83 2.62
C LYS A 87 -18.80 -6.35 3.94
N GLU A 88 -19.25 -7.27 4.80
CA GLU A 88 -19.82 -6.92 6.09
C GLU A 88 -18.78 -6.33 7.04
N ILE A 89 -17.61 -6.96 7.16
CA ILE A 89 -16.53 -6.47 8.03
C ILE A 89 -15.94 -5.15 7.51
N SER A 90 -15.77 -5.00 6.19
CA SER A 90 -15.34 -3.74 5.56
C SER A 90 -16.32 -2.61 5.89
N ARG A 91 -17.63 -2.85 5.75
CA ARG A 91 -18.65 -1.85 6.10
C ARG A 91 -18.61 -1.49 7.58
N LYS A 92 -18.49 -2.47 8.48
CA LYS A 92 -18.40 -2.22 9.93
C LYS A 92 -17.16 -1.40 10.26
N LEU A 93 -16.00 -1.79 9.72
CA LEU A 93 -14.74 -1.06 9.92
C LEU A 93 -14.88 0.40 9.47
N LYS A 94 -15.44 0.64 8.27
CA LYS A 94 -15.66 2.00 7.77
C LYS A 94 -16.62 2.82 8.63
N MET A 95 -17.68 2.19 9.13
CA MET A 95 -18.69 2.86 9.96
C MET A 95 -18.17 3.25 11.35
N PHE A 96 -17.23 2.48 11.90
CA PHE A 96 -16.71 2.68 13.25
C PHE A 96 -15.30 3.27 13.30
N SER A 97 -14.69 3.56 12.14
CA SER A 97 -13.38 4.21 12.10
C SER A 97 -13.49 5.68 12.50
N SER A 98 -12.47 6.16 13.22
CA SER A 98 -12.29 7.57 13.54
C SER A 98 -11.47 8.32 12.50
N CYS A 99 -10.98 7.64 11.47
CA CYS A 99 -10.12 8.25 10.46
C CYS A 99 -10.91 9.02 9.40
N LEU A 100 -10.28 10.10 8.90
CA LEU A 100 -10.78 10.84 7.75
C LEU A 100 -10.81 9.96 6.51
N ASP A 101 -11.66 10.30 5.54
CA ASP A 101 -11.88 9.49 4.33
C ASP A 101 -10.58 9.16 3.58
N SER A 102 -9.63 10.10 3.52
CA SER A 102 -8.32 9.90 2.88
C SER A 102 -7.44 8.85 3.59
N HIS A 103 -7.65 8.63 4.89
CA HIS A 103 -6.94 7.63 5.70
C HIS A 103 -7.80 6.40 6.03
N LEU A 104 -9.06 6.38 5.60
CA LEU A 104 -9.99 5.31 5.98
C LEU A 104 -9.61 4.01 5.28
N GLY A 105 -9.38 2.92 6.02
CA GLY A 105 -9.12 1.63 5.41
C GLY A 105 -10.38 0.83 5.09
N GLY A 106 -10.31 -0.49 5.21
CA GLY A 106 -11.43 -1.37 4.85
C GLY A 106 -11.57 -1.58 3.35
N ASP A 107 -10.50 -1.36 2.58
CA ASP A 107 -10.45 -1.61 1.14
C ASP A 107 -10.71 -3.08 0.81
N LEU A 108 -11.38 -3.30 -0.32
CA LEU A 108 -11.66 -4.63 -0.86
C LEU A 108 -11.24 -4.66 -2.32
N ILE A 109 -10.25 -5.48 -2.64
CA ILE A 109 -9.78 -5.70 -4.01
C ILE A 109 -10.11 -7.16 -4.36
N ILE A 110 -10.82 -7.34 -5.47
CA ILE A 110 -11.23 -8.67 -5.94
C ILE A 110 -10.40 -9.00 -7.17
N ASN A 111 -9.69 -10.12 -7.13
CA ASN A 111 -8.99 -10.68 -8.28
C ASN A 111 -9.37 -12.17 -8.40
N ASN A 112 -10.11 -12.50 -9.45
CA ASN A 112 -10.60 -13.85 -9.72
C ASN A 112 -11.28 -14.48 -8.48
N ASN A 113 -10.64 -15.50 -7.90
CA ASN A 113 -11.18 -16.27 -6.77
C ASN A 113 -10.68 -15.80 -5.41
N TYR A 114 -10.06 -14.61 -5.34
CA TYR A 114 -9.52 -14.05 -4.11
C TYR A 114 -10.04 -12.66 -3.82
N ILE A 115 -10.11 -12.38 -2.52
CA ILE A 115 -10.43 -11.08 -1.97
C ILE A 115 -9.24 -10.65 -1.13
N PHE A 116 -8.68 -9.50 -1.45
CA PHE A 116 -7.69 -8.81 -0.63
C PHE A 116 -8.43 -7.75 0.17
N TYR A 117 -8.54 -7.98 1.47
CA TYR A 117 -9.25 -7.11 2.41
C TYR A 117 -8.24 -6.37 3.30
N ASN A 118 -8.25 -5.04 3.25
CA ASN A 118 -7.49 -4.25 4.21
C ASN A 118 -8.24 -4.17 5.55
N ASN A 119 -7.66 -4.78 6.59
CA ASN A 119 -8.28 -4.84 7.92
C ASN A 119 -7.91 -3.65 8.84
N SER A 120 -7.21 -2.65 8.32
CA SER A 120 -6.77 -1.49 9.08
C SER A 120 -7.87 -0.42 9.12
N GLY A 121 -8.23 0.07 10.30
CA GLY A 121 -9.21 1.17 10.43
C GLY A 121 -8.70 2.49 9.85
N CYS A 122 -7.40 2.73 10.04
CA CYS A 122 -6.66 3.92 9.67
C CYS A 122 -5.41 3.50 8.88
N LEU A 123 -5.24 4.05 7.69
CA LEU A 123 -4.13 3.78 6.81
C LEU A 123 -2.96 4.71 7.07
N ASN A 124 -1.77 4.13 7.10
CA ASN A 124 -0.50 4.83 7.10
C ASN A 124 -0.02 5.07 5.65
N CYS A 125 -0.87 5.72 4.84
CA CYS A 125 -0.69 5.78 3.38
C CYS A 125 -0.75 7.18 2.79
N THR A 126 -1.27 8.14 3.54
CA THR A 126 -1.61 9.47 3.03
C THR A 126 -0.73 10.51 3.70
N GLU A 127 -0.09 11.35 2.88
CA GLU A 127 0.76 12.45 3.35
C GLU A 127 -0.08 13.57 3.97
N SER A 128 0.43 14.16 5.04
CA SER A 128 -0.31 15.15 5.83
C SER A 128 -0.57 16.49 5.14
N GLU A 129 0.30 16.94 4.22
CA GLU A 129 0.23 18.29 3.65
C GLU A 129 -0.67 18.39 2.41
N ASN A 130 -0.60 17.39 1.53
CA ASN A 130 -1.25 17.40 0.22
C ASN A 130 -2.26 16.25 0.05
N GLU A 131 -2.44 15.44 1.09
CA GLU A 131 -3.34 14.28 1.12
C GLU A 131 -3.08 13.24 0.01
N ILE A 132 -1.84 13.14 -0.48
CA ILE A 132 -1.47 12.15 -1.49
C ILE A 132 -1.46 10.75 -0.87
N ASP A 133 -2.24 9.83 -1.44
CA ASP A 133 -2.23 8.40 -1.10
C ASP A 133 -1.14 7.66 -1.88
N TYR A 134 -0.10 7.23 -1.16
CA TYR A 134 1.03 6.53 -1.73
C TYR A 134 0.82 5.01 -1.86
N CYS A 135 -0.13 4.43 -1.12
CA CYS A 135 -0.32 2.98 -1.09
C CYS A 135 -1.28 2.51 -2.18
N ARG A 136 -2.51 3.04 -2.20
CA ARG A 136 -3.60 2.50 -3.05
C ARG A 136 -3.24 2.45 -4.53
N PRO A 137 -2.63 3.47 -5.14
CA PRO A 137 -2.28 3.39 -6.57
C PRO A 137 -1.39 2.19 -6.89
N VAL A 138 -0.42 1.90 -6.02
CA VAL A 138 0.54 0.80 -6.22
C VAL A 138 -0.08 -0.54 -5.90
N THR A 139 -0.73 -0.68 -4.75
CA THR A 139 -1.31 -1.96 -4.31
C THR A 139 -2.48 -2.37 -5.20
N ASN A 140 -3.35 -1.44 -5.60
CA ASN A 140 -4.42 -1.72 -6.56
C ASN A 140 -3.87 -2.19 -7.89
N LYS A 141 -2.81 -1.56 -8.39
CA LYS A 141 -2.17 -1.98 -9.64
C LYS A 141 -1.58 -3.39 -9.53
N ILE A 142 -0.78 -3.65 -8.50
CA ILE A 142 -0.15 -4.97 -8.30
C ILE A 142 -1.23 -6.06 -8.18
N LEU A 143 -2.22 -5.84 -7.31
CA LEU A 143 -3.22 -6.85 -6.96
C LEU A 143 -4.24 -7.09 -8.08
N SER A 144 -4.59 -6.07 -8.87
CA SER A 144 -5.50 -6.23 -10.01
C SER A 144 -4.84 -6.90 -11.22
N GLU A 145 -3.52 -6.79 -11.36
CA GLU A 145 -2.75 -7.38 -12.47
C GLU A 145 -2.20 -8.80 -12.18
N LEU A 146 -2.51 -9.40 -11.03
CA LEU A 146 -2.09 -10.78 -10.75
C LEU A 146 -2.77 -11.76 -11.70
N ASN A 147 -1.99 -12.64 -12.32
CA ASN A 147 -2.52 -13.65 -13.24
C ASN A 147 -2.91 -14.91 -12.47
N LEU A 148 -4.02 -14.82 -11.73
CA LEU A 148 -4.51 -15.91 -10.89
C LEU A 148 -5.56 -16.75 -11.63
N THR A 149 -5.55 -18.06 -11.38
CA THR A 149 -6.54 -19.00 -11.90
C THR A 149 -7.40 -19.54 -10.76
N GLN A 150 -8.40 -20.38 -11.08
CA GLN A 150 -9.23 -21.03 -10.07
C GLN A 150 -8.46 -21.98 -9.14
N ASN A 151 -7.33 -22.52 -9.59
CA ASN A 151 -6.53 -23.45 -8.82
C ASN A 151 -5.26 -22.83 -8.24
N SER A 152 -5.14 -21.50 -8.31
CA SER A 152 -4.01 -20.81 -7.68
C SER A 152 -3.99 -21.11 -6.17
N THR A 153 -2.81 -20.97 -5.59
CA THR A 153 -2.54 -21.16 -4.18
C THR A 153 -1.94 -19.87 -3.63
N LEU A 154 -1.79 -19.78 -2.30
CA LEU A 154 -1.03 -18.66 -1.71
C LEU A 154 0.40 -18.59 -2.21
N LYS A 155 1.01 -19.73 -2.56
CA LYS A 155 2.36 -19.75 -3.16
C LYS A 155 2.36 -19.16 -4.57
N ASP A 156 1.29 -19.35 -5.32
CA ASP A 156 1.15 -18.74 -6.65
C ASP A 156 0.94 -17.23 -6.52
N ILE A 157 0.15 -16.78 -5.53
CA ILE A 157 0.02 -15.35 -5.20
C ILE A 157 1.39 -14.75 -4.81
N ASP A 158 2.13 -15.41 -3.91
CA ASP A 158 3.49 -15.02 -3.52
C ASP A 158 4.40 -14.92 -4.74
N SER A 159 4.39 -15.93 -5.61
CA SER A 159 5.21 -15.96 -6.83
C SER A 159 4.87 -14.81 -7.79
N GLU A 160 3.58 -14.58 -8.09
CA GLU A 160 3.14 -13.51 -8.99
C GLU A 160 3.51 -12.12 -8.48
N ILE A 161 3.44 -11.91 -7.17
CA ILE A 161 3.84 -10.64 -6.54
C ILE A 161 5.37 -10.52 -6.53
N GLY A 162 6.09 -11.61 -6.27
CA GLY A 162 7.56 -11.68 -6.31
C GLY A 162 8.16 -11.40 -7.69
N MET A 163 7.39 -11.56 -8.76
CA MET A 163 7.79 -11.13 -10.10
C MET A 163 7.72 -9.60 -10.28
N LYS A 164 6.90 -8.91 -9.48
CA LYS A 164 6.68 -7.45 -9.55
C LYS A 164 7.45 -6.68 -8.47
N LEU A 165 7.64 -7.26 -7.30
CA LEU A 165 8.23 -6.65 -6.10
C LEU A 165 9.32 -7.50 -5.47
N LYS A 166 10.24 -6.85 -4.75
CA LYS A 166 11.20 -7.56 -3.90
C LYS A 166 10.50 -8.07 -2.64
N ARG A 167 10.70 -9.35 -2.33
CA ARG A 167 10.25 -9.96 -1.08
C ARG A 167 11.17 -9.59 0.09
N ASN A 168 10.59 -9.27 1.24
CA ASN A 168 11.29 -9.17 2.51
C ASN A 168 11.30 -10.55 3.19
N GLU A 169 12.44 -10.89 3.78
CA GLU A 169 12.65 -12.16 4.50
C GLU A 169 12.26 -12.04 5.98
#